data_AF-A0AAE0UJ80-F1
#
_entry.id   AF-A0AAE0UJ80-F1
#
_cell.length_a   1.000
_cell.length_b   1.000
_cell.length_c   1.000
_cell.angle_alpha   90.00
_cell.angle_beta   90.00
_cell.angle_gamma   90.00
#
_symmetry.space_group_name_H-M   'P 1'
#
loop_
_entity.id
_entity.type
_entity.pdbx_description
1 polymer ?
#
loop_
_entity_poly.entity_id
_entity_poly.type
_entity_poly.pdbx_seq_one_letter_code
_entity_poly.pdbx_strand_id
1 'polypeptide(L)'
;AAVQTILPSEPKSREDFLHYFCDLTLDPNTVHYNLILSEKNRAVKRSEREQQYSDHPERFNSWEQVLSKESVCVDAVTGRWSG
;
A
#
# COMPACT_ATOMS: atom_id res chain seq x y z
N ALA A 1 -38.68 -15.68 -3.44
CA ALA A 1 -38.21 -14.56 -2.59
C ALA A 1 -36.96 -13.99 -3.23
N ALA A 2 -36.96 -12.72 -3.65
CA ALA A 2 -35.80 -12.10 -4.26
C ALA A 2 -34.90 -11.53 -3.14
N VAL A 3 -33.65 -11.98 -3.08
CA VAL A 3 -32.65 -11.42 -2.18
C VAL A 3 -32.25 -10.07 -2.75
N GLN A 4 -32.65 -8.98 -2.10
CA GLN A 4 -32.21 -7.63 -2.49
C GLN A 4 -30.71 -7.55 -2.24
N THR A 5 -29.91 -7.56 -3.30
CA THR A 5 -28.46 -7.33 -3.19
C THR A 5 -28.27 -5.82 -3.03
N ILE A 6 -28.01 -5.37 -1.80
CA ILE A 6 -27.69 -3.97 -1.51
C ILE A 6 -26.29 -3.73 -2.05
N LEU A 7 -26.17 -3.02 -3.18
CA LEU A 7 -24.87 -2.47 -3.60
C LEU A 7 -24.46 -1.42 -2.55
N PRO A 8 -23.22 -1.45 -2.04
CA PRO A 8 -22.78 -0.41 -1.12
C PRO A 8 -22.88 0.95 -1.83
N SER A 9 -23.56 1.90 -1.18
CA SER A 9 -23.61 3.27 -1.67
C SER A 9 -22.20 3.85 -1.73
N GLU A 10 -21.92 4.70 -2.71
CA GLU A 10 -20.64 5.40 -2.81
C GLU A 10 -20.32 6.11 -1.48
N PRO A 11 -19.12 5.91 -0.91
CA PRO A 11 -18.71 6.59 0.31
C PRO A 11 -18.65 8.11 0.08
N LYS A 12 -19.21 8.90 1.01
CA LYS A 12 -19.31 10.37 0.89
C LYS A 12 -18.65 11.13 2.03
N SER A 13 -18.37 10.46 3.14
CA SER A 13 -17.65 10.99 4.29
C SER A 13 -16.34 10.25 4.52
N ARG A 14 -15.43 10.87 5.28
CA ARG A 14 -14.16 10.23 5.67
C ARG A 14 -14.42 8.92 6.41
N GLU A 15 -15.42 8.90 7.28
CA GLU A 15 -15.84 7.75 8.08
C GLU A 15 -16.29 6.60 7.19
N ASP A 16 -17.01 6.90 6.09
CA ASP A 16 -17.42 5.88 5.12
C ASP A 16 -16.20 5.23 4.45
N PHE A 17 -15.19 6.02 4.07
CA PHE A 17 -13.95 5.50 3.46
C PHE A 17 -13.10 4.69 4.46
N LEU A 18 -13.17 4.98 5.75
CA LEU A 18 -12.41 4.23 6.76
C LEU A 18 -12.86 2.77 6.89
N HIS A 19 -14.09 2.42 6.48
CA HIS A 19 -14.51 1.01 6.38
C HIS A 19 -13.68 0.18 5.39
N TYR A 20 -12.98 0.87 4.50
CA TYR A 20 -12.17 0.32 3.44
C TYR A 20 -10.67 0.47 3.70
N PHE A 21 -10.31 0.92 4.92
CA PHE A 21 -8.93 1.10 5.33
C PHE A 21 -8.20 -0.25 5.41
N CYS A 22 -6.98 -0.27 4.88
CA CYS A 22 -6.05 -1.38 5.01
C CYS A 22 -4.73 -0.84 5.57
N ASP A 23 -4.19 -1.51 6.58
CA ASP A 23 -2.86 -1.21 7.08
C ASP A 23 -1.82 -1.70 6.07
N LEU A 24 -1.15 -0.75 5.40
CA LEU A 24 -0.07 -1.06 4.46
C LEU A 24 1.30 -0.93 5.13
N THR A 25 2.22 -1.80 4.72
CA THR A 25 3.62 -1.75 5.13
C THR A 25 4.53 -1.73 3.91
N LEU A 26 5.52 -0.84 3.91
CA LEU A 26 6.48 -0.71 2.83
C LEU A 26 7.46 -1.89 2.83
N ASP A 27 7.81 -2.37 1.64
CA ASP A 27 8.74 -3.47 1.46
C ASP A 27 10.21 -2.99 1.39
N PRO A 28 11.06 -3.32 2.38
CA PRO A 28 12.49 -3.01 2.34
C PRO A 28 13.26 -3.69 1.20
N ASN A 29 12.68 -4.68 0.53
CA ASN A 29 13.31 -5.32 -0.62
C ASN A 29 13.15 -4.51 -1.91
N THR A 30 12.12 -3.66 -1.98
CA THR A 30 11.85 -2.84 -3.16
C THR A 30 12.38 -1.41 -3.02
N VAL A 31 12.58 -0.93 -1.78
CA VAL A 31 12.97 0.45 -1.49
C VAL A 31 14.25 0.88 -2.21
N HIS A 32 14.18 2.01 -2.90
CA HIS A 32 15.31 2.62 -3.55
C HIS A 32 16.42 3.04 -2.56
N TYR A 33 17.67 2.99 -2.99
CA TYR A 33 18.82 3.27 -2.13
C TYR A 33 18.83 4.68 -1.52
N ASN A 34 18.24 5.70 -2.15
CA ASN A 34 18.11 7.05 -1.57
C ASN A 34 16.92 7.22 -0.61
N LEU A 35 16.17 6.17 -0.30
CA LEU A 35 15.00 6.25 0.59
C LEU A 35 15.26 5.55 1.91
N ILE A 36 14.80 6.17 3.00
CA ILE A 36 14.89 5.62 4.36
C ILE A 36 13.49 5.28 4.84
N LEU A 37 13.30 4.02 5.24
CA LEU A 37 12.06 3.57 5.88
C LEU A 37 12.14 3.83 7.40
N SER A 38 11.04 4.32 7.97
CA SER A 38 10.89 4.54 9.40
C SER A 38 9.51 4.12 9.88
N GLU A 39 9.25 4.26 11.19
CA GLU A 39 7.95 3.95 11.79
C GLU A 39 7.46 2.54 11.46
N LYS A 40 8.35 1.54 11.61
CA LYS A 40 8.08 0.14 11.25
C LYS A 40 7.65 0.00 9.77
N ASN A 41 8.33 0.71 8.88
CA ASN A 41 8.09 0.76 7.44
C ASN A 41 6.72 1.33 7.05
N ARG A 42 6.18 2.25 7.86
CA ARG A 42 4.96 2.98 7.53
C ARG A 42 5.22 4.40 7.03
N ALA A 43 6.46 4.87 7.16
CA ALA A 43 6.90 6.17 6.68
C ALA A 43 8.17 6.04 5.84
N VAL A 44 8.33 6.94 4.88
CA VAL A 44 9.49 7.02 4.00
C VAL A 44 10.01 8.46 3.93
N LYS A 45 11.33 8.63 3.94
CA LYS A 45 12.00 9.91 3.76
C LYS A 45 13.10 9.79 2.71
N ARG A 46 13.28 10.85 1.92
CA ARG A 46 14.42 10.97 1.00
C ARG A 46 15.70 11.28 1.78
N SER A 47 16.78 10.64 1.39
CA SER A 47 18.14 10.88 1.86
C SER A 47 18.99 11.42 0.71
N GLU A 48 19.88 12.36 1.00
CA GLU A 48 20.92 12.79 0.06
C GLU A 48 22.05 11.77 -0.05
N ARG A 49 22.16 10.87 0.93
CA ARG A 49 23.13 9.78 0.94
C ARG A 49 22.45 8.47 0.58
N GLU A 50 23.13 7.71 -0.27
CA GLU A 50 22.72 6.35 -0.61
C GLU A 50 22.78 5.45 0.63
N GLN A 51 21.71 4.70 0.88
CA GLN A 51 21.60 3.74 1.97
C GLN A 51 22.22 2.41 1.56
N GLN A 52 22.84 1.72 2.53
CA GLN A 52 23.49 0.43 2.32
C GLN A 52 22.49 -0.73 2.35
N TYR A 53 21.53 -0.74 1.43
CA TYR A 53 20.65 -1.90 1.26
C TYR A 53 21.36 -3.00 0.47
N SER A 54 21.09 -4.26 0.84
CA SER A 54 21.56 -5.40 0.05
C SER A 54 20.87 -5.43 -1.32
N ASP A 55 21.62 -5.85 -2.33
CA ASP A 55 21.10 -6.02 -3.68
C ASP A 55 19.94 -7.01 -3.68
N HIS A 56 18.86 -6.63 -4.36
CA HIS A 56 17.66 -7.45 -4.49
C HIS A 56 17.08 -7.24 -5.90
N PRO A 57 16.64 -8.29 -6.61
CA PRO A 57 16.14 -8.17 -7.97
C PRO A 57 14.93 -7.25 -8.11
N GLU A 58 14.13 -7.10 -7.04
CA GLU A 58 12.96 -6.22 -7.02
C GLU A 58 13.27 -4.78 -6.58
N ARG A 59 14.54 -4.47 -6.26
CA ARG A 59 14.92 -3.16 -5.75
C ARG A 59 14.92 -2.13 -6.87
N PHE A 60 14.27 -1.00 -6.63
CA PHE A 60 14.40 0.14 -7.52
C PHE A 60 15.81 0.74 -7.42
N ASN A 61 16.44 0.94 -8.57
CA ASN A 61 17.78 1.55 -8.67
C ASN A 61 17.82 2.79 -9.57
N SER A 62 16.71 3.11 -10.24
CA SER A 62 16.61 4.22 -11.19
C SER A 62 15.74 5.36 -10.66
N TRP A 63 14.64 5.02 -10.00
CA TRP A 63 13.70 5.99 -9.43
C TRP A 63 13.53 5.78 -7.93
N GLU A 64 13.39 6.88 -7.20
CA GLU A 64 13.19 6.91 -5.74
C GLU A 64 11.76 6.43 -5.38
N GLN A 65 11.52 5.14 -5.57
CA GLN A 65 10.24 4.46 -5.33
C GLN A 65 10.37 3.31 -4.31
N VAL A 66 9.23 2.86 -3.80
CA VAL A 66 9.08 1.71 -2.91
C VAL A 66 7.64 1.17 -3.05
N LEU A 67 7.47 -0.15 -2.98
CA LEU A 67 6.15 -0.79 -2.99
C LEU A 67 5.69 -1.17 -1.58
N SER A 68 4.38 -1.35 -1.40
CA SER A 68 3.83 -2.05 -0.24
C SER A 68 4.07 -3.56 -0.37
N LYS A 69 4.07 -4.27 0.75
CA LYS A 69 4.08 -5.74 0.78
C LYS A 69 2.72 -6.31 0.38
N GLU A 70 1.66 -5.60 0.75
CA GLU A 70 0.29 -5.99 0.49
C GLU A 70 -0.10 -5.59 -0.93
N SER A 71 -0.75 -6.50 -1.65
CA SER A 71 -1.40 -6.21 -2.91
C SER A 71 -2.86 -5.87 -2.66
N VAL A 72 -3.34 -4.74 -3.16
CA VAL A 72 -4.75 -4.38 -3.05
C VAL A 72 -5.46 -4.73 -4.34
N CYS A 73 -6.39 -5.69 -4.31
CA CYS A 73 -7.27 -6.01 -5.41
C CYS A 73 -8.69 -5.54 -5.10
N VAL A 74 -9.33 -4.89 -6.07
CA VAL A 74 -10.74 -4.48 -5.96
C VAL A 74 -11.60 -5.67 -6.40
N ASP A 75 -12.28 -6.32 -5.46
CA ASP A 75 -13.37 -7.24 -5.80
C ASP A 75 -14.59 -6.40 -6.23
N ALA A 76 -14.76 -6.27 -7.54
CA ALA A 76 -15.86 -5.51 -8.15
C ALA A 76 -17.24 -6.17 -7.95
N VAL A 77 -17.32 -7.41 -7.46
CA VAL A 77 -18.58 -8.16 -7.30
C VAL A 77 -19.13 -8.01 -5.88
N THR A 78 -18.27 -7.85 -4.86
CA THR A 78 -18.71 -7.79 -3.46
C THR A 78 -18.36 -6.48 -2.74
N GLY A 79 -17.52 -5.62 -3.34
CA GLY A 79 -17.09 -4.37 -2.71
C GLY A 79 -16.35 -4.58 -1.38
N ARG A 80 -15.88 -5.80 -1.10
CA ARG A 80 -15.26 -6.17 0.17
C ARG A 80 -13.77 -6.41 0.00
N TRP A 81 -12.99 -5.69 0.81
CA TRP A 81 -11.54 -5.80 0.92
C TRP A 81 -11.14 -7.14 1.51
N SER A 82 -10.20 -7.81 0.87
CA SER A 82 -9.47 -8.94 1.44
C SER A 82 -7.99 -8.67 1.19
N GLY A 83 -7.22 -8.56 2.27
CA GLY A 83 -5.78 -8.32 2.25
C GLY A 83 -4.95 -9.58 2.11
#